data_AF-A0A483AK89-F1
#
_entry.id   AF-A0A483AK89-F1
#
_cell.length_a   1.000
_cell.length_b   1.000
_cell.length_c   1.000
_cell.angle_alpha   90.00
_cell.angle_beta   90.00
_cell.angle_gamma   90.00
#
_symmetry.space_group_name_H-M   'P 1'
#
loop_
_entity.id
_entity.type
_entity.pdbx_description
1 polymer ?
#
loop_
_entity_poly.entity_id
_entity_poly.type
_entity_poly.pdbx_seq_one_letter_code
_entity_poly.pdbx_strand_id
1 'polypeptide(L)'
;MKSVHDYEEESNIPTRHYKCFIHKLRSFQKHFRGIKLTSSLIGCNKDIFMRKLSSNIRSRLRVELIRIKKTTTTEDSFLYRASNAVQNIISCFANDHRNCRIYSLVCNAHLQTYSTKHLPYGKHLELNMNDIVKLNGIIEKHFSETELSKISRLSTTNKCESLHHKVFTFAPKSTIYTRNFAGLCHSAVHSSSLGNGLACINLAKIIGLKYKRTDPFIQQMKKIDTRNRRNAIRAQTRRYKFSRYIARRNKGNRTLKQNSLFNCKNKSIIEEHEYGNSQDFTC
;
A
#
# COMPACT_ATOMS: atom_id res chain seq x y z
N MET A 1 18.67 -28.56 -8.30
CA MET A 1 17.32 -27.99 -8.13
C MET A 1 17.26 -26.81 -9.08
N LYS A 2 16.52 -26.92 -10.20
CA LYS A 2 16.48 -25.87 -11.23
C LYS A 2 15.87 -24.60 -10.65
N SER A 3 16.51 -23.47 -10.87
CA SER A 3 15.99 -22.16 -10.48
C SER A 3 14.73 -21.84 -11.29
N VAL A 4 13.90 -20.90 -10.82
CA VAL A 4 12.74 -20.42 -11.60
C VAL A 4 13.20 -19.85 -12.96
N HIS A 5 14.41 -19.29 -13.01
CA HIS A 5 15.04 -18.77 -14.22
C HIS A 5 15.38 -19.87 -15.22
N ASP A 6 15.77 -21.06 -14.75
CA ASP A 6 16.10 -22.22 -15.61
C ASP A 6 14.82 -22.77 -16.27
N TYR A 7 13.68 -22.70 -15.57
CA TYR A 7 12.37 -23.05 -16.13
C TYR A 7 11.85 -22.01 -17.13
N GLU A 8 12.25 -20.74 -16.99
CA GLU A 8 11.87 -19.66 -17.92
C GLU A 8 12.50 -19.87 -19.30
N GLU A 9 13.78 -20.24 -19.33
CA GLU A 9 14.50 -20.57 -20.57
C GLU A 9 13.93 -21.82 -21.24
N GLU A 10 13.60 -22.86 -20.47
CA GLU A 10 13.03 -24.10 -21.02
C GLU A 10 11.58 -23.93 -21.53
N SER A 11 10.79 -23.05 -20.91
CA SER A 11 9.37 -22.90 -21.26
C SER A 11 9.10 -21.84 -22.33
N ASN A 12 10.07 -20.98 -22.64
CA ASN A 12 9.92 -19.83 -23.55
C ASN A 12 8.74 -18.90 -23.19
N ILE A 13 8.31 -18.88 -21.93
CA ILE A 13 7.24 -18.03 -21.42
C ILE A 13 7.89 -16.89 -20.62
N PRO A 14 7.89 -15.64 -21.12
CA PRO A 14 8.51 -14.53 -20.39
C PRO A 14 7.72 -14.23 -19.11
N THR A 15 8.31 -14.52 -17.96
CA THR A 15 7.80 -14.12 -16.65
C THR A 15 7.91 -12.61 -16.50
N ARG A 16 6.76 -11.94 -16.59
CA ARG A 16 6.70 -10.50 -16.38
C ARG A 16 6.83 -10.19 -14.90
N HIS A 17 8.00 -9.71 -14.47
CA HIS A 17 8.18 -9.16 -13.13
C HIS A 17 7.46 -7.82 -12.98
N TYR A 18 6.22 -7.86 -12.51
CA TYR A 18 5.46 -6.64 -12.22
C TYR A 18 5.92 -6.03 -10.89
N LYS A 19 6.61 -4.88 -10.96
CA LYS A 19 6.91 -4.06 -9.77
C LYS A 19 5.61 -3.49 -9.22
N CYS A 20 5.37 -3.63 -7.91
CA CYS A 20 4.16 -3.07 -7.30
C CYS A 20 4.12 -1.53 -7.42
N PHE A 21 2.93 -0.95 -7.34
CA PHE A 21 2.71 0.48 -7.53
C PHE A 21 3.62 1.37 -6.64
N ILE A 22 3.87 0.95 -5.40
CA ILE A 22 4.75 1.68 -4.47
C ILE A 22 6.21 1.67 -4.94
N HIS A 23 6.71 0.55 -5.47
CA HIS A 23 8.08 0.48 -5.99
C HIS A 23 8.26 1.36 -7.23
N LYS A 24 7.25 1.39 -8.11
CA LYS A 24 7.26 2.29 -9.27
C LYS A 24 7.33 3.77 -8.84
N LEU A 25 6.53 4.16 -7.85
CA LEU A 25 6.58 5.50 -7.27
C LEU A 25 7.89 5.84 -6.55
N ARG A 26 8.56 4.86 -5.92
CA ARG A 26 9.88 5.05 -5.31
C ARG A 26 10.96 5.31 -6.38
N SER A 27 10.90 4.56 -7.49
CA SER A 27 11.79 4.78 -8.65
C SER A 27 11.62 6.18 -9.23
N PHE A 28 10.36 6.58 -9.48
CA PHE A 28 10.03 7.96 -9.90
C PHE A 28 10.61 9.00 -8.94
N GLN A 29 10.41 8.84 -7.63
CA GLN A 29 10.94 9.79 -6.64
C GLN A 29 12.47 9.89 -6.68
N LYS A 30 13.18 8.77 -6.91
CA LYS A 30 14.64 8.76 -7.03
C LYS A 30 15.10 9.61 -8.23
N HIS A 31 14.48 9.42 -9.40
CA HIS A 31 14.83 10.20 -10.59
C HIS A 31 14.42 11.68 -10.45
N PHE A 32 13.25 11.94 -9.86
CA PHE A 32 12.78 13.30 -9.62
C PHE A 32 13.74 14.09 -8.71
N ARG A 33 14.32 13.45 -7.69
CA ARG A 33 15.33 14.07 -6.82
C ARG A 33 16.62 14.45 -7.54
N GLY A 34 16.95 13.76 -8.63
CA GLY A 34 18.16 14.02 -9.41
C GLY A 34 18.07 15.26 -10.30
N ILE A 35 16.88 15.90 -10.42
CA ILE A 35 16.71 17.09 -11.24
C ILE A 35 17.43 18.28 -10.60
N LYS A 36 18.21 19.00 -11.40
CA LYS A 36 18.77 20.30 -11.03
C LYS A 36 17.86 21.41 -11.54
N LEU A 37 17.15 22.06 -10.61
CA LEU A 37 16.33 23.23 -10.90
C LEU A 37 17.20 24.48 -11.05
N THR A 38 16.82 25.33 -12.00
CA THR A 38 17.47 26.62 -12.25
C THR A 38 16.95 27.73 -11.34
N SER A 39 15.70 27.64 -10.87
CA SER A 39 15.13 28.65 -10.00
C SER A 39 15.90 28.79 -8.66
N SER A 40 16.11 30.04 -8.25
CA SER A 40 16.83 30.37 -7.02
C SER A 40 15.92 30.12 -5.82
N LEU A 41 16.17 29.03 -5.09
CA LEU A 41 15.51 28.75 -3.82
C LEU A 41 16.23 29.55 -2.73
N ILE A 42 15.84 30.82 -2.57
CA ILE A 42 16.46 31.73 -1.60
C ILE A 42 16.34 31.13 -0.19
N GLY A 43 17.49 30.98 0.49
CA GLY A 43 17.56 30.60 1.91
C GLY A 43 17.32 29.12 2.25
N CYS A 44 17.22 28.21 1.27
CA CYS A 44 16.98 26.78 1.54
C CYS A 44 18.07 25.87 0.97
N ASN A 45 18.46 24.84 1.74
CA ASN A 45 19.31 23.76 1.23
C ASN A 45 18.57 23.02 0.09
N LYS A 46 19.14 23.09 -1.13
CA LYS A 46 18.56 22.55 -2.37
C LYS A 46 18.25 21.05 -2.27
N ASP A 47 19.11 20.26 -1.61
CA ASP A 47 18.91 18.82 -1.48
C ASP A 47 17.74 18.48 -0.57
N ILE A 48 17.61 19.21 0.54
CA ILE A 48 16.49 19.05 1.48
C ILE A 48 15.19 19.46 0.80
N PHE A 49 15.20 20.56 0.05
CA PHE A 49 14.05 21.01 -0.72
C PHE A 49 13.62 19.96 -1.75
N MET A 50 14.53 19.48 -2.60
CA MET A 50 14.24 18.46 -3.61
C MET A 50 13.76 17.14 -2.99
N ARG A 51 14.30 16.77 -1.83
CA ARG A 51 13.83 15.60 -1.06
C ARG A 51 12.38 15.78 -0.61
N LYS A 52 12.00 16.95 -0.09
CA LYS A 52 10.61 17.26 0.32
C LYS A 52 9.69 17.34 -0.90
N LEU A 53 10.08 18.08 -1.94
CA LEU A 53 9.31 18.24 -3.17
C LEU A 53 8.99 16.89 -3.83
N SER A 54 10.02 16.07 -4.06
CA SER A 54 9.85 14.73 -4.63
C SER A 54 8.95 13.83 -3.78
N SER A 55 9.00 13.97 -2.45
CA SER A 55 8.11 13.23 -1.54
C SER A 55 6.66 13.68 -1.65
N ASN A 56 6.43 15.00 -1.72
CA ASN A 56 5.11 15.58 -1.85
C ASN A 56 4.46 15.23 -3.20
N ILE A 57 5.21 15.35 -4.30
CA ILE A 57 4.74 14.95 -5.64
C ILE A 57 4.45 13.46 -5.68
N ARG A 58 5.34 12.60 -5.15
CA ARG A 58 5.08 11.15 -5.07
C ARG A 58 3.82 10.84 -4.26
N SER A 59 3.65 11.49 -3.10
CA SER A 59 2.48 11.32 -2.25
C SER A 59 1.22 11.74 -3.00
N ARG A 60 1.30 12.87 -3.71
CA ARG A 60 0.21 13.41 -4.51
C ARG A 60 -0.21 12.47 -5.63
N LEU A 61 0.73 12.05 -6.46
CA LEU A 61 0.53 11.07 -7.54
C LEU A 61 -0.11 9.77 -7.01
N ARG A 62 0.38 9.28 -5.88
CA ARG A 62 -0.16 8.07 -5.25
C ARG A 62 -1.65 8.21 -4.94
N VAL A 63 -2.03 9.31 -4.28
CA VAL A 63 -3.42 9.50 -3.84
C VAL A 63 -4.32 9.75 -5.04
N GLU A 64 -3.89 10.55 -6.01
CA GLU A 64 -4.62 10.80 -7.26
C GLU A 64 -4.93 9.50 -7.99
N LEU A 65 -3.91 8.74 -8.35
CA LEU A 65 -4.08 7.50 -9.13
C LEU A 65 -4.91 6.45 -8.37
N ILE A 66 -4.79 6.36 -7.04
CA ILE A 66 -5.63 5.48 -6.23
C ILE A 66 -7.09 5.94 -6.22
N ARG A 67 -7.36 7.25 -6.13
CA ARG A 67 -8.73 7.78 -6.16
C ARG A 67 -9.34 7.59 -7.55
N ILE A 68 -8.62 7.89 -8.61
CA ILE A 68 -9.06 7.68 -10.00
C ILE A 68 -9.45 6.22 -10.18
N LYS A 69 -8.54 5.27 -9.85
CA LYS A 69 -8.79 3.83 -9.95
C LYS A 69 -10.02 3.33 -9.17
N LYS A 70 -10.40 4.02 -8.08
CA LYS A 70 -11.62 3.68 -7.32
C LYS A 70 -12.90 4.20 -7.98
N THR A 71 -12.79 5.30 -8.73
CA THR A 71 -13.94 5.96 -9.36
C THR A 71 -14.19 5.52 -10.80
N THR A 72 -13.17 5.02 -11.49
CA THR A 72 -13.26 4.60 -12.90
C THR A 72 -13.58 3.11 -13.00
N THR A 73 -14.47 2.75 -13.91
CA THR A 73 -14.88 1.36 -14.18
C THR A 73 -14.08 0.71 -15.31
N THR A 74 -13.69 1.48 -16.33
CA THR A 74 -12.96 1.00 -17.51
C THR A 74 -11.49 1.45 -17.51
N GLU A 75 -10.64 0.71 -18.23
CA GLU A 75 -9.22 1.06 -18.39
C GLU A 75 -9.05 2.39 -19.15
N ASP A 76 -9.83 2.63 -20.21
CA ASP A 76 -9.73 3.87 -21.00
C ASP A 76 -10.10 5.11 -20.19
N SER A 77 -11.17 5.03 -19.38
CA SER A 77 -11.55 6.11 -18.47
C SER A 77 -10.46 6.38 -17.42
N PHE A 78 -9.79 5.32 -16.95
CA PHE A 78 -8.64 5.46 -16.06
C PHE A 78 -7.49 6.18 -16.77
N LEU A 79 -7.13 5.76 -17.99
CA LEU A 79 -6.01 6.33 -18.74
C LEU A 79 -6.22 7.82 -19.02
N TYR A 80 -7.39 8.20 -19.54
CA TYR A 80 -7.73 9.58 -19.83
C TYR A 80 -7.64 10.47 -18.58
N ARG A 81 -8.27 10.05 -17.47
CA ARG A 81 -8.26 10.83 -16.23
C ARG A 81 -6.89 10.86 -15.58
N ALA A 82 -6.17 9.74 -15.59
CA ALA A 82 -4.84 9.65 -15.00
C ALA A 82 -3.84 10.54 -15.74
N SER A 83 -3.86 10.53 -17.07
CA SER A 83 -2.98 11.38 -17.89
C SER A 83 -3.17 12.86 -17.57
N ASN A 84 -4.41 13.35 -17.62
CA ASN A 84 -4.74 14.74 -17.31
C ASN A 84 -4.39 15.12 -15.86
N ALA A 85 -4.66 14.24 -14.90
CA ALA A 85 -4.35 14.47 -13.50
C ALA A 85 -2.84 14.57 -13.27
N VAL A 86 -2.05 13.69 -13.90
CA VAL A 86 -0.59 13.63 -13.75
C VAL A 86 0.06 14.86 -14.36
N GLN A 87 -0.36 15.29 -15.55
CA GLN A 87 0.17 16.49 -16.22
C GLN A 87 -0.15 17.78 -15.44
N ASN A 88 -1.32 17.84 -14.79
CA ASN A 88 -1.74 19.01 -14.01
C ASN A 88 -0.99 19.19 -12.67
N ILE A 89 -0.22 18.19 -12.20
CA ILE A 89 0.42 18.26 -10.87
C ILE A 89 1.48 19.36 -10.79
N ILE A 90 2.30 19.55 -11.82
CA ILE A 90 3.35 20.57 -11.79
C ILE A 90 2.74 21.97 -11.77
N SER A 91 1.76 22.24 -12.65
CA SER A 91 1.01 23.50 -12.67
C SER A 91 0.35 23.79 -11.31
N CYS A 92 -0.28 22.78 -10.71
CA CYS A 92 -0.85 22.88 -9.37
C CYS A 92 0.18 23.26 -8.29
N PHE A 93 1.40 22.73 -8.36
CA PHE A 93 2.46 23.07 -7.41
C PHE A 93 3.02 24.47 -7.67
N ALA A 94 2.94 24.96 -8.91
CA ALA A 94 3.32 26.31 -9.33
C ALA A 94 2.24 27.39 -9.11
N ASN A 95 1.19 27.09 -8.32
CA ASN A 95 0.06 27.98 -8.03
C ASN A 95 -0.94 28.19 -9.19
N ASP A 96 -0.84 27.40 -10.27
CA ASP A 96 -1.88 27.40 -11.30
C ASP A 96 -2.92 26.30 -11.01
N HIS A 97 -4.09 26.74 -10.53
CA HIS A 97 -5.17 25.87 -10.12
C HIS A 97 -6.37 25.84 -11.07
N ARG A 98 -6.29 26.50 -12.24
CA ARG A 98 -7.40 26.60 -13.21
C ARG A 98 -8.02 25.23 -13.55
N ASN A 99 -7.15 24.24 -13.77
CA ASN A 99 -7.54 22.89 -14.18
C ASN A 99 -7.72 21.91 -13.00
N CYS A 100 -7.40 22.33 -11.76
CA CYS A 100 -7.48 21.45 -10.60
C CYS A 100 -8.90 20.99 -10.29
N ARG A 101 -9.93 21.82 -10.53
CA ARG A 101 -11.33 21.44 -10.31
C ARG A 101 -11.77 20.27 -11.22
N ILE A 102 -11.19 20.18 -12.42
CA ILE A 102 -11.60 19.22 -13.45
C ILE A 102 -10.75 17.95 -13.36
N TYR A 103 -9.43 18.09 -13.31
CA TYR A 103 -8.51 16.96 -13.47
C TYR A 103 -8.02 16.38 -12.15
N SER A 104 -8.08 17.12 -11.05
CA SER A 104 -7.58 16.64 -9.77
C SER A 104 -8.69 16.13 -8.85
N LEU A 105 -8.45 14.96 -8.24
CA LEU A 105 -9.31 14.42 -7.18
C LEU A 105 -8.76 14.71 -5.77
N VAL A 106 -7.67 15.46 -5.64
CA VAL A 106 -6.98 15.70 -4.36
C VAL A 106 -6.76 17.19 -4.07
N CYS A 107 -6.61 18.04 -5.09
CA CYS A 107 -6.44 19.48 -4.89
C CYS A 107 -7.80 20.10 -4.62
N ASN A 108 -7.88 20.83 -3.51
CA ASN A 108 -9.07 21.55 -3.09
C ASN A 108 -8.86 23.07 -3.17
N ALA A 109 -7.97 23.56 -4.05
CA ALA A 109 -7.68 24.99 -4.18
C ALA A 109 -8.90 25.86 -4.54
N HIS A 110 -9.95 25.24 -5.09
CA HIS A 110 -11.23 25.90 -5.36
C HIS A 110 -12.10 26.07 -4.09
N LEU A 111 -11.72 25.49 -2.94
CA LEU A 111 -12.45 25.59 -1.67
C LEU A 111 -11.75 26.58 -0.73
N GLN A 112 -12.53 27.29 0.09
CA GLN A 112 -12.02 28.22 1.10
C GLN A 112 -11.13 27.56 2.17
N THR A 113 -11.26 26.25 2.36
CA THR A 113 -10.44 25.46 3.30
C THR A 113 -9.06 25.08 2.74
N TYR A 114 -8.70 25.58 1.56
CA TYR A 114 -7.43 25.25 0.93
C TYR A 114 -6.24 25.65 1.81
N SER A 115 -5.26 24.75 1.90
CA SER A 115 -4.04 24.96 2.66
C SER A 115 -2.83 24.43 1.94
N THR A 116 -1.77 25.25 1.91
CA THR A 116 -0.48 24.93 1.29
C THR A 116 0.40 24.03 2.15
N LYS A 117 -0.05 23.57 3.34
CA LYS A 117 0.72 22.69 4.25
C LYS A 117 1.28 21.42 3.58
N HIS A 118 0.67 20.98 2.49
CA HIS A 118 1.10 19.81 1.72
C HIS A 118 2.24 20.09 0.73
N LEU A 119 2.59 21.35 0.50
CA LEU A 119 3.69 21.81 -0.35
C LEU A 119 5.01 21.87 0.44
N PRO A 120 6.18 21.79 -0.24
CA PRO A 120 7.45 21.97 0.44
C PRO A 120 7.49 23.35 1.12
N TYR A 121 7.74 23.36 2.43
CA TYR A 121 7.76 24.59 3.26
C TYR A 121 6.47 25.42 3.22
N GLY A 122 5.34 24.86 2.80
CA GLY A 122 4.07 25.57 2.77
C GLY A 122 3.97 26.64 1.66
N LYS A 123 4.88 26.64 0.68
CA LYS A 123 4.91 27.64 -0.40
C LYS A 123 4.77 27.00 -1.77
N HIS A 124 4.19 27.76 -2.69
CA HIS A 124 4.14 27.40 -4.10
C HIS A 124 5.53 27.47 -4.74
N LEU A 125 5.71 26.70 -5.80
CA LEU A 125 6.96 26.67 -6.54
C LEU A 125 7.04 27.85 -7.49
N GLU A 126 8.11 28.63 -7.39
CA GLU A 126 8.52 29.56 -8.42
C GLU A 126 9.35 28.78 -9.45
N LEU A 127 8.71 28.43 -10.57
CA LEU A 127 9.33 27.63 -11.63
C LEU A 127 9.54 28.47 -12.88
N ASN A 128 10.73 28.36 -13.45
CA ASN A 128 11.02 28.86 -14.80
C ASN A 128 10.48 27.89 -15.85
N MET A 129 10.25 28.36 -17.07
CA MET A 129 9.80 27.51 -18.19
C MET A 129 10.72 26.30 -18.42
N ASN A 130 12.04 26.50 -18.33
CA ASN A 130 13.01 25.40 -18.46
C ASN A 130 12.86 24.34 -17.35
N ASP A 131 12.54 24.77 -16.13
CA ASP A 131 12.30 23.86 -15.01
C ASP A 131 11.00 23.07 -15.20
N ILE A 132 9.94 23.71 -15.70
CA ILE A 132 8.68 23.04 -16.03
C ILE A 132 8.92 21.94 -17.07
N VAL A 133 9.66 22.23 -18.15
CA VAL A 133 9.99 21.24 -19.19
C VAL A 133 10.76 20.05 -18.62
N LYS A 134 11.77 20.29 -17.78
CA LYS A 134 12.53 19.20 -17.11
C LYS A 134 11.63 18.34 -16.21
N LEU A 135 10.77 18.97 -15.42
CA LEU A 135 9.87 18.26 -14.51
C LEU A 135 8.84 17.42 -15.29
N ASN A 136 8.25 17.99 -16.33
CA ASN A 136 7.30 17.28 -17.20
C ASN A 136 7.95 16.13 -17.95
N GLY A 137 9.19 16.29 -18.45
CA GLY A 137 9.92 15.21 -19.11
C GLY A 137 10.13 13.97 -18.21
N ILE A 138 10.36 14.16 -16.91
CA ILE A 138 10.44 13.03 -15.96
C ILE A 138 9.06 12.41 -15.74
N ILE A 139 8.02 13.22 -15.65
CA ILE A 139 6.65 12.75 -15.48
C ILE A 139 6.22 11.90 -16.68
N GLU A 140 6.41 12.39 -17.90
CA GLU A 140 6.09 11.68 -19.14
C GLU A 140 6.86 10.36 -19.26
N LYS A 141 8.14 10.35 -18.90
CA LYS A 141 8.94 9.13 -18.90
C LYS A 141 8.40 8.04 -17.96
N HIS A 142 7.84 8.43 -16.81
CA HIS A 142 7.38 7.49 -15.78
C HIS A 142 5.89 7.16 -15.82
N PHE A 143 5.11 8.04 -16.44
CA PHE A 143 3.65 7.99 -16.53
C PHE A 143 3.19 8.19 -17.97
N SER A 144 3.94 7.66 -18.94
CA SER A 144 3.47 7.48 -20.30
C SER A 144 2.20 6.62 -20.32
N GLU A 145 1.43 6.70 -21.39
CA GLU A 145 0.19 5.94 -21.54
C GLU A 145 0.39 4.43 -21.32
N THR A 146 1.46 3.86 -21.89
CA THR A 146 1.83 2.46 -21.71
C THR A 146 2.13 2.11 -20.25
N GLU A 147 2.79 3.03 -19.54
CA GLU A 147 3.10 2.88 -18.12
C GLU A 147 1.89 3.09 -17.22
N LEU A 148 0.95 3.96 -17.61
CA LEU A 148 -0.34 4.14 -16.93
C LEU A 148 -1.25 2.93 -17.11
N SER A 149 -1.27 2.29 -18.28
CA SER A 149 -1.98 1.01 -18.49
C SER A 149 -1.43 -0.07 -17.55
N LYS A 150 -0.11 -0.15 -17.39
CA LYS A 150 0.47 -1.05 -16.38
C LYS A 150 -0.02 -0.70 -14.96
N ILE A 151 -0.04 0.59 -14.60
CA ILE A 151 -0.51 1.05 -13.27
C ILE A 151 -1.98 0.72 -13.03
N SER A 152 -2.83 0.79 -14.06
CA SER A 152 -4.26 0.44 -13.99
C SER A 152 -4.43 -0.98 -13.42
N ARG A 153 -3.50 -1.89 -13.74
CA ARG A 153 -3.50 -3.30 -13.32
C ARG A 153 -2.81 -3.55 -11.97
N LEU A 154 -1.91 -2.66 -11.54
CA LEU A 154 -1.16 -2.84 -10.29
C LEU A 154 -2.04 -2.72 -9.04
N SER A 155 -1.79 -3.61 -8.07
CA SER A 155 -2.42 -3.58 -6.75
C SER A 155 -1.52 -2.89 -5.71
N THR A 156 -2.12 -2.45 -4.59
CA THR A 156 -1.36 -1.90 -3.46
C THR A 156 -0.60 -3.02 -2.75
N THR A 157 0.53 -2.68 -2.11
CA THR A 157 1.34 -3.65 -1.35
C THR A 157 0.49 -4.45 -0.35
N ASN A 158 -0.34 -3.78 0.45
CA ASN A 158 -1.20 -4.46 1.42
C ASN A 158 -2.18 -5.44 0.74
N LYS A 159 -2.66 -5.14 -0.47
CA LYS A 159 -3.55 -6.04 -1.22
C LYS A 159 -2.77 -7.25 -1.73
N CYS A 160 -1.55 -7.04 -2.24
CA CYS A 160 -0.65 -8.13 -2.64
C CYS A 160 -0.26 -9.02 -1.46
N GLU A 161 0.13 -8.45 -0.33
CA GLU A 161 0.46 -9.19 0.89
C GLU A 161 -0.74 -9.97 1.42
N SER A 162 -1.92 -9.34 1.47
CA SER A 162 -3.15 -10.04 1.86
C SER A 162 -3.46 -11.21 0.94
N LEU A 163 -3.22 -11.07 -0.36
CA LEU A 163 -3.39 -12.15 -1.34
C LEU A 163 -2.37 -13.26 -1.06
N HIS A 164 -1.09 -12.92 -0.88
CA HIS A 164 -0.04 -13.90 -0.56
C HIS A 164 -0.34 -14.66 0.73
N HIS A 165 -0.75 -13.98 1.79
CA HIS A 165 -1.17 -14.63 3.04
C HIS A 165 -2.33 -15.59 2.82
N LYS A 166 -3.31 -15.22 1.98
CA LYS A 166 -4.42 -16.11 1.63
C LYS A 166 -3.94 -17.32 0.81
N VAL A 167 -3.06 -17.11 -0.17
CA VAL A 167 -2.42 -18.20 -0.92
C VAL A 167 -1.68 -19.14 0.02
N PHE A 168 -0.89 -18.63 0.97
CA PHE A 168 -0.18 -19.45 1.95
C PHE A 168 -1.08 -20.10 3.01
N THR A 169 -2.34 -19.66 3.12
CA THR A 169 -3.34 -20.37 3.93
C THR A 169 -3.86 -21.60 3.19
N PHE A 170 -3.96 -21.54 1.86
CA PHE A 170 -4.38 -22.66 1.00
C PHE A 170 -3.22 -23.63 0.71
N ALA A 171 -2.02 -23.08 0.47
CA ALA A 171 -0.80 -23.81 0.19
C ALA A 171 0.32 -23.33 1.15
N PRO A 172 0.36 -23.84 2.39
CA PRO A 172 1.40 -23.50 3.36
C PRO A 172 2.80 -23.85 2.85
N LYS A 173 3.79 -23.01 3.19
CA LYS A 173 5.20 -23.23 2.80
C LYS A 173 5.83 -24.46 3.44
N SER A 174 5.27 -24.92 4.57
CA SER A 174 5.72 -26.12 5.28
C SER A 174 5.39 -27.43 4.56
N THR A 175 4.53 -27.38 3.54
CA THR A 175 3.99 -28.57 2.89
C THR A 175 4.28 -28.52 1.40
N ILE A 176 4.74 -29.63 0.84
CA ILE A 176 5.03 -29.75 -0.59
C ILE A 176 3.78 -30.26 -1.31
N TYR A 177 3.34 -29.54 -2.34
CA TYR A 177 2.18 -29.90 -3.16
C TYR A 177 2.60 -30.16 -4.61
N THR A 178 2.96 -31.40 -4.95
CA THR A 178 3.50 -31.70 -6.30
C THR A 178 2.44 -31.64 -7.40
N ARG A 179 1.25 -32.17 -7.15
CA ARG A 179 0.17 -32.27 -8.15
C ARG A 179 -0.80 -31.08 -8.14
N ASN A 180 -1.06 -30.51 -6.96
CA ASN A 180 -2.24 -29.65 -6.75
C ASN A 180 -1.90 -28.19 -6.46
N PHE A 181 -0.61 -27.81 -6.42
CA PHE A 181 -0.18 -26.47 -6.01
C PHE A 181 -0.83 -25.35 -6.84
N ALA A 182 -0.83 -25.51 -8.16
CA ALA A 182 -1.44 -24.54 -9.06
C ALA A 182 -2.95 -24.38 -8.77
N GLY A 183 -3.68 -25.48 -8.61
CA GLY A 183 -5.11 -25.46 -8.28
C GLY A 183 -5.42 -24.76 -6.95
N LEU A 184 -4.59 -24.99 -5.92
CA LEU A 184 -4.70 -24.31 -4.62
C LEU A 184 -4.46 -22.81 -4.74
N CYS A 185 -3.43 -22.41 -5.50
CA CYS A 185 -3.12 -21.00 -5.74
C CYS A 185 -4.25 -20.30 -6.52
N HIS A 186 -4.75 -20.92 -7.59
CA HIS A 186 -5.87 -20.38 -8.36
C HIS A 186 -7.14 -20.27 -7.52
N SER A 187 -7.44 -21.27 -6.68
CA SER A 187 -8.58 -21.23 -5.76
C SER A 187 -8.47 -20.10 -4.72
N ALA A 188 -7.26 -19.87 -4.20
CA ALA A 188 -6.99 -18.77 -3.28
C ALA A 188 -7.19 -17.40 -3.96
N VAL A 189 -6.70 -17.23 -5.19
CA VAL A 189 -6.88 -16.00 -5.99
C VAL A 189 -8.36 -15.76 -6.34
N HIS A 190 -9.06 -16.81 -6.78
CA HIS A 190 -10.48 -16.74 -7.15
C HIS A 190 -11.34 -16.32 -5.95
N SER A 191 -11.15 -16.98 -4.80
CA SER A 191 -11.85 -16.63 -3.56
C SER A 191 -11.42 -15.27 -2.99
N SER A 192 -10.18 -14.81 -3.23
CA SER A 192 -9.74 -13.47 -2.83
C SER A 192 -10.42 -12.36 -3.65
N SER A 193 -10.73 -12.63 -4.91
CA SER A 193 -11.30 -11.65 -5.82
C SER A 193 -12.82 -11.51 -5.64
N LEU A 194 -13.53 -12.62 -5.44
CA LEU A 194 -14.99 -12.66 -5.43
C LEU A 194 -15.60 -12.78 -4.02
N GLY A 195 -14.82 -13.22 -3.04
CA GLY A 195 -15.35 -13.73 -1.77
C GLY A 195 -15.43 -15.26 -1.79
N ASN A 196 -15.49 -15.88 -0.62
CA ASN A 196 -15.42 -17.35 -0.52
C ASN A 196 -16.72 -17.99 -1.02
N GLY A 197 -17.87 -17.46 -0.64
CA GLY A 197 -19.17 -18.03 -1.00
C GLY A 197 -19.46 -17.90 -2.50
N LEU A 198 -19.31 -16.70 -3.04
CA LEU A 198 -19.55 -16.42 -4.46
C LEU A 198 -18.58 -17.20 -5.36
N ALA A 199 -17.32 -17.34 -4.95
CA ALA A 199 -16.35 -18.18 -5.64
C ALA A 199 -16.80 -19.64 -5.72
N CYS A 200 -17.28 -20.22 -4.62
CA CYS A 200 -17.79 -21.59 -4.60
C CYS A 200 -19.04 -21.76 -5.48
N ILE A 201 -19.97 -20.80 -5.45
CA ILE A 201 -21.18 -20.82 -6.30
C ILE A 201 -20.78 -20.79 -7.78
N ASN A 202 -19.85 -19.91 -8.16
CA ASN A 202 -19.39 -19.82 -9.56
C ASN A 202 -18.70 -21.10 -10.02
N LEU A 203 -17.87 -21.72 -9.18
CA LEU A 203 -17.24 -23.01 -9.48
C LEU A 203 -18.29 -24.10 -9.66
N ALA A 204 -19.28 -24.19 -8.76
CA ALA A 204 -20.37 -25.16 -8.87
C ALA A 204 -21.14 -25.00 -10.19
N LYS A 205 -21.40 -23.75 -10.60
CA LYS A 205 -22.05 -23.45 -11.89
C LYS A 205 -21.23 -23.97 -13.08
N ILE A 206 -19.91 -23.73 -13.08
CA ILE A 206 -19.02 -24.15 -14.17
C ILE A 206 -18.90 -25.67 -14.25
N ILE A 207 -18.92 -26.36 -13.10
CA ILE A 207 -18.92 -27.83 -13.02
C ILE A 207 -20.25 -28.42 -13.53
N GLY A 208 -21.30 -27.60 -13.71
CA GLY A 208 -22.60 -28.05 -14.20
C GLY A 208 -23.53 -28.55 -13.08
N LEU A 209 -23.24 -28.22 -11.82
CA LEU A 209 -24.14 -28.55 -10.71
C LEU A 209 -25.45 -27.77 -10.86
N LYS A 210 -26.55 -28.50 -10.95
CA LYS A 210 -27.90 -27.93 -10.97
C LYS A 210 -28.34 -27.64 -9.55
N TYR A 211 -28.60 -26.38 -9.25
CA TYR A 211 -29.09 -25.95 -7.94
C TYR A 211 -30.17 -24.87 -8.11
N LYS A 212 -31.16 -24.86 -7.22
CA LYS A 212 -32.17 -23.80 -7.11
C LYS A 212 -31.65 -22.71 -6.19
N ARG A 213 -32.10 -21.46 -6.40
CA ARG A 213 -31.67 -20.29 -5.58
C ARG A 213 -31.93 -20.47 -4.08
N THR A 214 -32.90 -21.29 -3.73
CA THR A 214 -33.33 -21.59 -2.36
C THR A 214 -32.54 -22.73 -1.72
N ASP A 215 -31.64 -23.40 -2.45
CA ASP A 215 -30.92 -24.56 -1.92
C ASP A 215 -30.05 -24.20 -0.72
N PRO A 216 -29.96 -25.09 0.30
CA PRO A 216 -29.20 -24.85 1.52
C PRO A 216 -27.75 -24.43 1.26
N PHE A 217 -27.10 -25.05 0.27
CA PHE A 217 -25.74 -24.72 -0.15
C PHE A 217 -25.59 -23.23 -0.53
N ILE A 218 -26.46 -22.71 -1.40
CA ILE A 218 -26.38 -21.32 -1.86
C ILE A 218 -26.66 -20.36 -0.70
N GLN A 219 -27.66 -20.68 0.12
CA GLN A 219 -27.98 -19.85 1.28
C GLN A 219 -26.79 -19.78 2.24
N GLN A 220 -26.12 -20.91 2.49
CA GLN A 220 -24.96 -20.95 3.37
C GLN A 220 -23.78 -20.17 2.78
N MET A 221 -23.47 -20.32 1.49
CA MET A 221 -22.41 -19.58 0.83
C MET A 221 -22.67 -18.06 0.86
N LYS A 222 -23.90 -17.62 0.59
CA LYS A 222 -24.30 -16.20 0.74
C LYS A 222 -24.21 -15.72 2.19
N LYS A 223 -24.60 -16.54 3.17
CA LYS A 223 -24.47 -16.22 4.60
C LYS A 223 -23.01 -16.03 5.01
N ILE A 224 -22.08 -16.82 4.48
CA ILE A 224 -20.64 -16.67 4.73
C ILE A 224 -20.14 -15.32 4.22
N ASP A 225 -20.45 -14.96 2.97
CA ASP A 225 -19.97 -13.69 2.39
C ASP A 225 -20.60 -12.47 3.07
N THR A 226 -21.90 -12.52 3.39
CA THR A 226 -22.55 -11.44 4.14
C THR A 226 -21.97 -11.26 5.54
N ARG A 227 -21.67 -12.36 6.25
CA ARG A 227 -20.98 -12.32 7.54
C ARG A 227 -19.57 -11.72 7.42
N ASN A 228 -18.80 -12.16 6.42
CA ASN A 228 -17.45 -11.64 6.17
C ASN A 228 -17.48 -10.14 5.84
N ARG A 229 -18.43 -9.70 5.01
CA ARG A 229 -18.64 -8.28 4.69
C ARG A 229 -19.00 -7.46 5.93
N ARG A 230 -19.94 -7.93 6.75
CA ARG A 230 -20.30 -7.27 8.02
C ARG A 230 -19.10 -7.16 8.96
N ASN A 231 -18.31 -8.21 9.11
CA ASN A 231 -17.09 -8.21 9.91
C ASN A 231 -16.05 -7.23 9.37
N ALA A 232 -15.87 -7.17 8.05
CA ALA A 232 -14.94 -6.23 7.41
C ALA A 232 -15.36 -4.77 7.65
N ILE A 233 -16.65 -4.44 7.51
CA ILE A 233 -17.20 -3.11 7.79
C ILE A 233 -17.01 -2.78 9.28
N ARG A 234 -17.40 -3.70 10.18
CA ARG A 234 -17.21 -3.55 11.63
C ARG A 234 -15.74 -3.28 11.97
N ALA A 235 -14.80 -3.98 11.34
CA ALA A 235 -13.37 -3.82 11.58
C ALA A 235 -12.81 -2.44 11.22
N GLN A 236 -13.51 -1.69 10.35
CA GLN A 236 -13.13 -0.33 9.97
C GLN A 236 -13.60 0.74 10.98
N THR A 237 -14.59 0.42 11.82
CA THR A 237 -15.16 1.36 12.80
C THR A 237 -14.14 1.80 13.86
N ARG A 238 -14.26 3.06 14.31
CA ARG A 238 -13.39 3.60 15.38
C ARG A 238 -13.50 2.79 16.67
N ARG A 239 -14.72 2.40 17.04
CA ARG A 239 -14.99 1.56 18.22
C ARG A 239 -14.20 0.24 18.17
N TYR A 240 -14.25 -0.47 17.05
CA TYR A 240 -13.50 -1.72 16.90
C TYR A 240 -11.99 -1.49 16.94
N LYS A 241 -11.48 -0.47 16.24
CA LYS A 241 -10.04 -0.15 16.23
C LYS A 241 -9.54 0.20 17.63
N PHE A 242 -10.29 1.00 18.38
CA PHE A 242 -9.96 1.38 19.75
C PHE A 242 -9.98 0.17 20.69
N SER A 243 -11.04 -0.64 20.65
CA SER A 243 -11.13 -1.88 21.43
C SER A 243 -9.97 -2.82 21.12
N ARG A 244 -9.61 -2.99 19.85
CA ARG A 244 -8.45 -3.80 19.43
C ARG A 244 -7.13 -3.24 19.93
N TYR A 245 -6.96 -1.93 19.92
CA TYR A 245 -5.77 -1.27 20.47
C TYR A 245 -5.63 -1.54 21.98
N ILE A 246 -6.70 -1.35 22.75
CA ILE A 246 -6.71 -1.64 24.20
C ILE A 246 -6.41 -3.12 24.45
N ALA A 247 -7.04 -4.04 23.72
CA ALA A 247 -6.78 -5.47 23.84
C ALA A 247 -5.30 -5.83 23.57
N ARG A 248 -4.68 -5.21 22.56
CA ARG A 248 -3.25 -5.39 22.25
C ARG A 248 -2.36 -4.82 23.36
N ARG A 249 -2.66 -3.61 23.86
CA ARG A 249 -1.94 -2.99 24.98
C ARG A 249 -2.00 -3.89 26.22
N ASN A 250 -3.17 -4.41 26.55
CA ASN A 250 -3.36 -5.31 27.67
C ASN A 250 -2.61 -6.62 27.49
N LYS A 251 -2.62 -7.20 26.28
CA LYS A 251 -1.82 -8.40 25.97
C LYS A 251 -0.32 -8.12 26.11
N GLY A 252 0.17 -7.01 25.57
CA GLY A 252 1.57 -6.58 25.72
C GLY A 252 1.96 -6.40 27.19
N ASN A 253 1.13 -5.73 27.98
CA ASN A 253 1.36 -5.57 29.42
C ASN A 253 1.36 -6.91 30.16
N ARG A 254 0.50 -7.88 29.78
CA ARG A 254 0.51 -9.23 30.34
C ARG A 254 1.81 -9.96 30.00
N THR A 255 2.25 -9.91 28.74
CA THR A 255 3.53 -10.52 28.33
C THR A 255 4.72 -9.86 29.01
N LEU A 256 4.73 -8.54 29.17
CA LEU A 256 5.77 -7.82 29.92
C LEU A 256 5.78 -8.23 31.39
N LYS A 257 4.61 -8.39 32.03
CA LYS A 257 4.51 -8.91 33.40
C LYS A 257 4.97 -10.37 33.49
N GLN A 258 4.64 -11.21 32.51
CA GLN A 258 5.09 -12.61 32.49
C GLN A 258 6.60 -12.73 32.29
N ASN A 259 7.19 -11.83 31.49
CA ASN A 259 8.61 -11.83 31.17
C ASN A 259 9.42 -10.87 32.05
N SER A 260 8.81 -10.16 33.00
CA SER A 260 9.53 -9.30 33.94
C SER A 260 10.24 -10.16 34.98
N LEU A 261 11.51 -9.87 35.22
CA LEU A 261 12.36 -10.49 36.25
C LEU A 261 11.72 -10.45 37.66
N PHE A 262 10.76 -9.57 37.89
CA PHE A 262 10.00 -9.45 39.14
C PHE A 262 8.92 -10.52 39.36
N ASN A 263 8.70 -11.43 38.40
CA ASN A 263 7.78 -12.56 38.58
C ASN A 263 8.50 -13.87 38.96
N CYS A 264 9.78 -13.78 39.31
CA CYS A 264 10.51 -14.87 39.97
C CYS A 264 9.81 -15.21 41.29
N LYS A 265 8.96 -16.23 41.27
CA LYS A 265 8.50 -16.98 42.45
C LYS A 265 9.63 -17.79 43.09
N ASN A 266 10.85 -17.27 43.11
CA ASN A 266 11.95 -17.85 43.86
C ASN A 266 12.06 -17.05 45.15
N LYS A 267 11.59 -17.67 46.24
CA LYS A 267 11.78 -17.22 47.63
C LYS A 267 13.24 -17.30 48.11
N SER A 268 14.18 -17.49 47.19
CA SER A 268 15.60 -17.69 47.48
C SER A 268 16.39 -16.77 46.56
N ILE A 269 17.37 -16.08 47.12
CA ILE A 269 18.24 -15.06 46.51
C ILE A 269 17.66 -13.64 46.64
N ILE A 270 17.48 -13.22 47.90
CA ILE A 270 17.96 -11.90 48.30
C ILE A 270 19.35 -12.17 48.86
N GLU A 271 20.35 -12.21 47.99
CA GLU A 271 21.70 -11.84 48.42
C GLU A 271 21.73 -10.32 48.28
N GLU A 272 21.58 -9.64 49.41
CA GLU A 272 21.87 -8.23 49.52
C GLU A 272 23.34 -8.05 49.13
N HIS A 273 23.58 -7.50 47.94
CA HIS A 273 24.89 -6.97 47.62
C HIS A 273 25.12 -5.73 48.50
N GLU A 274 25.92 -5.88 49.54
CA GLU A 274 26.47 -4.79 50.35
C GLU A 274 27.36 -3.89 49.49
N TYR A 275 26.76 -2.97 48.74
CA TYR A 275 27.46 -1.78 48.27
C TYR A 275 27.31 -0.70 49.35
N GLY A 276 28.13 -0.78 50.40
CA GLY A 276 28.02 0.19 51.48
C GLY A 276 28.89 -0.02 52.71
N ASN A 277 30.04 -0.69 52.63
CA ASN A 277 31.07 -0.56 53.67
C ASN A 277 32.20 0.31 53.15
N SER A 278 31.98 1.62 53.25
CA SER A 278 33.03 2.63 53.16
C SER A 278 33.99 2.45 54.34
N GLN A 279 35.12 1.80 54.09
CA GLN A 279 36.34 2.00 54.87
C GLN A 279 37.40 2.61 53.95
N ASP A 280 38.20 3.47 54.56
CA ASP A 280 39.43 4.07 54.04
C ASP A 280 39.31 5.40 53.27
N PHE A 281 39.09 6.47 54.04
CA PHE A 281 39.95 7.65 53.93
C PHE A 281 40.42 8.07 55.33
N THR A 282 41.66 7.70 55.66
CA THR A 282 42.46 8.35 56.71
C THR A 282 43.82 8.72 56.12
N CYS A 283 44.22 9.96 56.43
CA CYS A 283 45.38 10.74 55.99
C CYS A 283 45.27 11.36 54.57
#